data_AF-A0A7Y7YH77-F1
#
_entry.id   AF-A0A7Y7YH77-F1
#
_cell.length_a   1.000
_cell.length_b   1.000
_cell.length_c   1.000
_cell.angle_alpha   90.00
_cell.angle_beta   90.00
_cell.angle_gamma   90.00
#
_symmetry.space_group_name_H-M   'P 1'
#
loop_
_entity.id
_entity.type
_entity.pdbx_description
1 polymer ?
#
loop_
_entity_poly.entity_id
_entity_poly.type
_entity_poly.pdbx_seq_one_letter_code
_entity_poly.pdbx_strand_id
1 'polypeptide(L)'
;MASAQDTVNQTKRRIKEEVEQDGGIVWITAGREIENYIPEDTLTDALSTAYKHFGKRLETGQFDHVLPFETEEQRVFKDVDKVKVAKLVGQSCTREYPLDLEEKIQALVQIIKKANR
;
A
#
# COMPACT_ATOMS: atom_id res chain seq x y z
N MET A 1 -12.17 -11.81 -0.74
CA MET A 1 -11.36 -10.91 -1.59
C MET A 1 -11.94 -9.52 -1.41
N ALA A 2 -11.11 -8.48 -1.25
CA ALA A 2 -11.60 -7.11 -1.31
C ALA A 2 -11.83 -6.76 -2.79
N SER A 3 -12.87 -6.01 -3.10
CA SER A 3 -13.20 -5.61 -4.46
C SER A 3 -13.70 -4.17 -4.52
N ALA A 4 -13.75 -3.59 -5.72
CA ALA A 4 -14.30 -2.26 -5.94
C ALA A 4 -15.77 -2.09 -5.50
N GLN A 5 -16.51 -3.20 -5.36
CA GLN A 5 -17.91 -3.21 -4.92
C GLN A 5 -18.05 -3.36 -3.40
N ASP A 6 -16.99 -3.72 -2.69
CA ASP A 6 -17.03 -3.85 -1.25
C ASP A 6 -17.10 -2.47 -0.61
N THR A 7 -18.01 -2.33 0.36
CA THR A 7 -18.10 -1.09 1.12
C THR A 7 -17.23 -1.16 2.37
N VAL A 8 -16.60 -0.04 2.71
CA VAL A 8 -15.89 0.13 3.99
C VAL A 8 -16.84 -0.23 5.15
N ASN A 9 -16.47 -1.14 6.05
CA ASN A 9 -17.41 -1.55 7.10
C ASN A 9 -17.83 -0.39 8.04
N GLN A 10 -18.96 -0.57 8.75
CA GLN A 10 -19.55 0.47 9.60
C GLN A 10 -18.57 1.00 10.66
N THR A 11 -17.76 0.13 11.28
CA THR A 11 -16.78 0.53 12.29
C THR A 11 -15.73 1.48 11.72
N LYS A 12 -15.20 1.20 10.53
CA LYS A 12 -14.22 2.08 9.86
C LYS A 12 -14.85 3.42 9.47
N ARG A 13 -16.10 3.41 8.97
CA ARG A 13 -16.85 4.64 8.66
C ARG A 13 -17.05 5.51 9.89
N ARG A 14 -17.50 4.92 11.01
CA ARG A 14 -17.68 5.62 12.29
C ARG A 14 -16.37 6.26 12.77
N ILE A 15 -15.26 5.53 12.74
CA ILE A 15 -13.95 6.07 13.15
C ILE A 15 -13.52 7.23 12.25
N LYS A 16 -13.74 7.10 10.93
CA LYS A 16 -13.48 8.19 9.98
C LYS A 16 -14.27 9.44 10.34
N GLU A 17 -15.57 9.30 10.53
CA GLU A 17 -16.48 10.41 10.87
C GLU A 17 -16.08 11.08 12.19
N GLU A 18 -15.83 10.30 13.25
CA GLU A 18 -15.43 10.83 14.57
C GLU A 18 -14.10 11.61 14.51
N VAL A 19 -13.07 11.04 13.85
CA VAL A 19 -11.76 11.70 13.76
C VAL A 19 -11.82 12.96 12.90
N GLU A 20 -12.57 12.94 11.79
CA GLU A 20 -12.68 14.10 10.91
C GLU A 20 -13.55 15.22 11.51
N GLN A 21 -14.52 14.89 12.36
CA GLN A 21 -15.30 15.89 13.11
C GLN A 21 -14.42 16.73 14.05
N ASP A 22 -13.39 16.12 14.63
CA ASP A 22 -12.42 16.79 15.51
C ASP A 22 -11.26 17.46 14.72
N GLY A 23 -11.35 17.51 13.39
CA GLY A 23 -10.35 18.12 12.51
C GLY A 23 -9.11 17.25 12.25
N GLY A 24 -9.16 15.97 12.62
CA GLY A 24 -8.19 14.97 12.21
C GLY A 24 -8.38 14.49 10.76
N ILE A 25 -7.48 13.62 10.31
CA ILE A 25 -7.56 12.97 8.99
C ILE A 25 -7.50 11.47 9.15
N VAL A 26 -8.37 10.77 8.41
CA VAL A 26 -8.31 9.32 8.31
C VAL A 26 -7.97 8.92 6.89
N TRP A 27 -6.91 8.12 6.78
CA TRP A 27 -6.46 7.56 5.51
C TRP A 27 -6.93 6.12 5.38
N ILE A 28 -8.01 5.93 4.63
CA ILE A 28 -8.40 4.62 4.11
C ILE A 28 -7.73 4.45 2.76
N THR A 29 -6.99 3.37 2.57
CA THR A 29 -6.27 3.10 1.32
C THR A 29 -7.27 2.95 0.16
N ALA A 30 -6.92 3.49 -1.01
CA ALA A 30 -7.68 3.24 -2.24
C ALA A 30 -7.52 1.80 -2.73
N GLY A 31 -6.44 1.12 -2.35
CA GLY A 31 -6.24 -0.31 -2.57
C GLY A 31 -6.61 -1.16 -1.36
N ARG A 32 -6.27 -2.45 -1.39
CA ARG A 32 -6.55 -3.40 -0.30
C ARG A 32 -5.69 -3.14 0.95
N GLU A 33 -4.41 -2.87 0.76
CA GLU A 33 -3.40 -2.60 1.79
C GLU A 33 -2.49 -1.43 1.37
N ILE A 34 -1.60 -0.98 2.25
CA ILE A 34 -0.70 0.15 1.99
C ILE A 34 0.29 -0.16 0.85
N GLU A 35 0.63 -1.43 0.66
CA GLU A 35 1.54 -1.91 -0.38
C GLU A 35 0.98 -1.70 -1.79
N ASN A 36 -0.34 -1.54 -1.96
CA ASN A 36 -0.95 -1.21 -3.25
C ASN A 36 -0.60 0.21 -3.74
N TYR A 37 -0.02 1.05 -2.89
CA TYR A 37 0.52 2.34 -3.29
C TYR A 37 1.99 2.28 -3.76
N ILE A 38 2.64 1.11 -3.68
CA ILE A 38 4.01 0.96 -4.18
C ILE A 38 3.94 0.69 -5.68
N PRO A 39 4.70 1.42 -6.54
CA PRO A 39 4.74 1.15 -7.96
C PRO A 39 5.13 -0.31 -8.26
N GLU A 40 4.50 -0.92 -9.27
CA GLU A 40 4.63 -2.35 -9.55
C GLU A 40 6.07 -2.78 -9.76
N ASP A 41 6.83 -2.00 -10.55
CA ASP A 41 8.25 -2.24 -10.85
C ASP A 41 9.09 -2.15 -9.57
N THR A 42 8.85 -1.13 -8.75
CA THR A 42 9.58 -0.92 -7.49
C THR A 42 9.37 -2.08 -6.52
N LEU A 43 8.13 -2.58 -6.41
CA LEU A 43 7.83 -3.71 -5.56
C LEU A 43 8.40 -5.02 -6.11
N THR A 44 8.39 -5.20 -7.43
CA THR A 44 8.97 -6.38 -8.09
C THR A 44 10.49 -6.44 -7.91
N ASP A 45 11.18 -5.31 -8.06
CA ASP A 45 12.61 -5.20 -7.81
C ASP A 45 12.96 -5.48 -6.34
N ALA A 46 12.16 -4.95 -5.41
CA ALA A 46 12.34 -5.21 -3.99
C ALA A 46 12.13 -6.69 -3.62
N LEU A 47 11.12 -7.35 -4.19
CA LEU A 47 10.85 -8.77 -3.95
C LEU A 47 11.94 -9.67 -4.55
N SER A 48 12.35 -9.42 -5.80
CA SER A 48 13.44 -10.18 -6.43
C SER A 48 14.78 -10.01 -5.70
N THR A 49 15.05 -8.81 -5.19
CA THR A 49 16.24 -8.55 -4.36
C THR A 49 16.15 -9.22 -2.99
N ALA A 50 14.97 -9.23 -2.38
CA ALA A 50 14.76 -9.82 -1.06
C ALA A 50 14.80 -11.35 -1.07
N TYR A 51 14.38 -12.00 -2.15
CA TYR A 51 14.17 -13.44 -2.20
C TYR A 51 14.84 -14.06 -3.44
N LYS A 52 15.89 -14.87 -3.21
CA LYS A 52 16.61 -15.56 -4.29
C LYS A 52 15.74 -16.49 -5.14
N HIS A 53 14.65 -17.01 -4.57
CA HIS A 53 13.73 -17.92 -5.23
C HIS A 53 12.50 -17.21 -5.79
N PHE A 54 12.51 -15.87 -5.86
CA PHE A 54 11.46 -15.10 -6.51
C PHE A 54 11.40 -15.46 -8.00
N GLY A 55 10.24 -15.93 -8.46
CA GLY A 55 9.99 -16.19 -9.88
C GLY A 55 9.22 -15.04 -10.52
N LYS A 56 7.97 -14.84 -10.10
CA LYS A 56 7.10 -13.78 -10.63
C LYS A 56 6.02 -13.34 -9.64
N ARG A 57 5.46 -12.14 -9.84
CA ARG A 57 4.30 -11.65 -9.09
C ARG A 57 3.07 -12.51 -9.39
N LEU A 58 2.25 -12.79 -8.37
CA LEU A 58 0.98 -13.50 -8.54
C LEU A 58 -0.15 -12.56 -8.93
N GLU A 59 -0.26 -11.45 -8.20
CA GLU A 59 -1.32 -10.46 -8.34
C GLU A 59 -0.74 -9.05 -8.23
N THR A 60 -1.21 -8.13 -9.06
CA THR A 60 -0.76 -6.72 -9.09
C THR A 60 -1.92 -5.71 -9.05
N GLY A 61 -3.17 -6.18 -9.02
CA GLY A 61 -4.33 -5.31 -9.03
C GLY A 61 -4.46 -4.46 -7.77
N GLN A 62 -5.21 -3.37 -7.90
CA GLN A 62 -5.47 -2.39 -6.84
C GLN A 62 -6.01 -3.02 -5.54
N PHE A 63 -6.85 -4.05 -5.64
CA PHE A 63 -7.47 -4.72 -4.49
C PHE A 63 -6.86 -6.09 -4.18
N ASP A 64 -5.75 -6.42 -4.83
CA ASP A 64 -5.10 -7.72 -4.67
C ASP A 64 -4.15 -7.72 -3.47
N HIS A 65 -3.81 -8.94 -3.00
CA HIS A 65 -2.74 -9.10 -2.04
C HIS A 65 -1.42 -9.18 -2.81
N VAL A 66 -0.74 -8.03 -2.93
CA VAL A 66 0.33 -7.84 -3.92
C VAL A 66 1.71 -8.38 -3.51
N LEU A 67 1.86 -8.85 -2.27
CA LEU A 67 3.14 -9.35 -1.74
C LEU A 67 3.41 -10.82 -2.05
N PRO A 68 2.44 -11.76 -1.91
CA PRO A 68 2.63 -13.12 -2.36
C PRO A 68 3.12 -13.19 -3.80
N PHE A 69 4.06 -14.10 -4.03
CA PHE A 69 4.66 -14.31 -5.33
C PHE A 69 4.82 -15.80 -5.62
N GLU A 70 5.01 -16.11 -6.90
CA GLU A 70 5.33 -17.45 -7.35
C GLU A 70 6.85 -17.61 -7.35
N THR A 71 7.34 -18.70 -6.77
CA THR A 71 8.77 -19.03 -6.78
C THR A 71 9.20 -19.57 -8.15
N GLU A 72 10.51 -19.66 -8.37
CA GLU A 72 11.04 -20.32 -9.59
C GLU A 72 10.57 -21.78 -9.74
N GLU A 73 10.21 -22.45 -8.64
CA GLU A 73 9.62 -23.79 -8.62
C GLU A 73 8.10 -23.81 -8.81
N GLN A 74 7.50 -22.70 -9.24
CA GLN A 74 6.05 -22.54 -9.44
C GLN A 74 5.22 -22.76 -8.16
N ARG A 75 5.79 -22.49 -6.98
CA ARG A 75 5.09 -22.56 -5.69
C ARG A 75 4.67 -21.17 -5.24
N VAL A 76 3.51 -21.07 -4.60
CA VAL A 76 3.05 -19.80 -4.02
C VAL A 76 3.75 -19.57 -2.67
N PHE A 77 4.54 -18.51 -2.58
CA PHE A 77 5.17 -18.06 -1.34
C PHE A 77 4.35 -16.92 -0.72
N LYS A 78 3.86 -17.11 0.51
CA LYS A 78 2.99 -16.15 1.22
C LYS A 78 3.65 -15.46 2.40
N ASP A 79 4.69 -16.06 2.98
CA ASP A 79 5.34 -15.59 4.21
C ASP A 79 6.39 -14.51 3.91
N VAL A 80 5.94 -13.43 3.27
CA VAL A 80 6.78 -12.29 2.89
C VAL A 80 7.04 -11.41 4.12
N ASP A 81 8.32 -11.13 4.37
CA ASP A 81 8.80 -10.18 5.36
C ASP A 81 8.57 -8.77 4.82
N LYS A 82 7.43 -8.20 5.20
CA LYS A 82 7.01 -6.84 4.82
C LYS A 82 8.06 -5.80 5.19
N VAL A 83 8.75 -5.96 6.31
CA VAL A 83 9.76 -5.00 6.79
C VAL A 83 11.00 -5.03 5.92
N LYS A 84 11.47 -6.23 5.55
CA LYS A 84 12.59 -6.38 4.63
C LYS A 84 12.29 -5.76 3.27
N VAL A 85 11.10 -6.03 2.71
CA VAL A 85 10.67 -5.45 1.43
C VAL A 85 10.56 -3.92 1.53
N ALA A 86 9.94 -3.38 2.58
CA ALA A 86 9.81 -1.94 2.79
C ALA A 86 11.16 -1.20 2.84
N LYS A 87 12.19 -1.81 3.45
CA LYS A 87 13.55 -1.24 3.46
C LYS A 87 14.15 -1.13 2.06
N LEU A 88 13.92 -2.12 1.21
CA LEU A 88 14.40 -2.11 -0.18
C LEU A 88 13.62 -1.10 -1.03
N VAL A 89 12.30 -1.05 -0.88
CA VAL A 89 11.44 -0.05 -1.53
C VAL A 89 11.90 1.37 -1.16
N GLY A 90 12.21 1.63 0.11
CA GLY A 90 12.69 2.93 0.58
C GLY A 90 14.08 3.34 0.05
N GLN A 91 14.85 2.41 -0.52
CA GLN A 91 16.12 2.71 -1.20
C GLN A 91 15.91 3.10 -2.68
N SER A 92 14.73 2.84 -3.24
CA SER A 92 14.40 3.24 -4.60
C SER A 92 14.17 4.76 -4.70
N CYS A 93 14.50 5.36 -5.84
CA CYS A 93 14.22 6.77 -6.14
C CYS A 93 12.99 6.92 -7.04
N THR A 94 11.88 6.26 -6.72
CA THR A 94 10.64 6.46 -7.47
C THR A 94 9.93 7.76 -7.06
N ARG A 95 9.35 8.45 -8.04
CA ARG A 95 8.51 9.64 -7.84
C ARG A 95 7.10 9.43 -8.36
N GLU A 96 6.66 8.18 -8.35
CA GLU A 96 5.31 7.80 -8.73
C GLU A 96 4.41 7.78 -7.50
N TYR A 97 3.19 8.28 -7.66
CA TYR A 97 2.17 8.29 -6.63
C TYR A 97 0.91 7.56 -7.12
N PRO A 98 0.89 6.22 -7.09
CA PRO A 98 -0.24 5.44 -7.58
C PRO A 98 -1.56 5.76 -6.85
N LEU A 99 -2.68 5.47 -7.50
CA LEU A 99 -4.03 5.66 -6.95
C LEU A 99 -4.27 7.11 -6.48
N ASP A 100 -4.78 7.30 -5.26
CA ASP A 100 -5.01 8.60 -4.62
C ASP A 100 -3.84 9.03 -3.70
N LEU A 101 -2.66 8.41 -3.83
CA LEU A 101 -1.53 8.65 -2.91
C LEU A 101 -1.12 10.14 -2.88
N GLU A 102 -1.02 10.79 -4.04
CA GLU A 102 -0.64 12.19 -4.12
C GLU A 102 -1.63 13.09 -3.38
N GLU A 103 -2.93 12.89 -3.60
CA GLU A 103 -4.01 13.64 -2.95
C GLU A 103 -3.94 13.49 -1.43
N LYS A 104 -3.71 12.26 -0.95
CA LYS A 104 -3.62 11.95 0.49
C LYS A 104 -2.38 12.58 1.14
N ILE A 105 -1.23 12.52 0.48
CA ILE A 105 -0.01 13.19 0.95
C ILE A 105 -0.23 14.70 1.01
N GLN A 106 -0.82 15.30 -0.03
CA GLN A 106 -1.12 16.73 -0.06
C GLN A 106 -2.07 17.13 1.08
N ALA A 107 -3.14 16.37 1.31
CA ALA A 107 -4.07 16.60 2.43
C ALA A 107 -3.37 16.56 3.79
N LEU A 108 -2.50 15.57 4.01
CA LEU A 108 -1.68 15.45 5.22
C LEU A 108 -0.75 16.66 5.40
N VAL A 109 -0.06 17.08 4.33
CA VAL A 109 0.83 18.26 4.36
C VAL A 109 0.06 19.53 4.74
N GLN A 110 -1.17 19.72 4.24
CA GLN A 110 -1.98 20.89 4.59
C GLN A 110 -2.37 20.89 6.07
N ILE A 111 -2.70 19.73 6.64
CA ILE A 111 -3.04 19.60 8.06
C ILE A 111 -1.83 19.93 8.93
N ILE A 112 -0.65 19.38 8.61
CA ILE A 112 0.59 19.69 9.33
C ILE A 112 0.90 21.19 9.26
N LYS A 113 0.75 21.81 8.09
CA LYS A 113 0.94 23.27 7.93
C LYS A 113 -0.04 24.09 8.77
N LYS A 114 -1.30 23.64 8.89
CA LYS A 114 -2.32 24.30 9.71
C LYS A 114 -2.01 24.17 11.21
N ALA A 115 -1.49 23.03 11.64
CA ALA A 115 -1.15 22.77 13.05
C ALA A 115 0.10 23.51 13.55
N ASN A 116 1.04 23.81 12.65
CA ASN A 116 2.28 24.54 12.96
C ASN A 116 2.17 26.06 12.84
N ARG A 117 0.99 26.59 12.49
CA ARG A 117 0.71 28.03 12.54
C ARG A 117 0.21 28.41 13.92
#